data_AF-A0A925E145-F1
#
_entry.id   AF-A0A925E145-F1
#
_cell.length_a   1.000
_cell.length_b   1.000
_cell.length_c   1.000
_cell.angle_alpha   90.00
_cell.angle_beta   90.00
_cell.angle_gamma   90.00
#
_symmetry.space_group_name_H-M   'P 1'
#
loop_
_entity.id
_entity.type
_entity.pdbx_description
1 polymer ?
#
loop_
_entity_poly.entity_id
_entity_poly.type
_entity_poly.pdbx_seq_one_letter_code
_entity_poly.pdbx_strand_id
1 'polypeptide(L)'
;MLKSLTLISKNRQPGFTIVELLIVIVVIGILAAISIISYGGLQQRARDTVRKNDLAQLSKTIKLYSVDKGDYVEAGCGASGNGWLSSDYDGAGPLLSNNQCLLDGGYLSKVLKDPFGLETCGGLTCYAYMKGSCPGGQYLYAHLESLPQTAT
;
A
#
# COMPACT_ATOMS: atom_id res chain seq x y z
N MET A 1 66.21 46.85 18.79
CA MET A 1 64.82 46.36 18.94
C MET A 1 64.71 44.99 18.27
N LEU A 2 64.75 43.92 19.06
CA LEU A 2 64.64 42.54 18.57
C LEU A 2 63.16 42.17 18.39
N LYS A 3 62.76 41.85 17.16
CA LYS A 3 61.40 41.42 16.81
C LYS A 3 61.24 39.95 17.23
N SER A 4 60.38 39.72 18.22
CA SER A 4 59.97 38.39 18.70
C SER A 4 59.37 37.57 17.56
N LEU A 5 59.97 36.41 17.27
CA LEU A 5 59.48 35.43 16.30
C LEU A 5 58.38 34.57 16.96
N THR A 6 57.13 34.88 16.66
CA THR A 6 55.96 34.09 17.06
C THR A 6 55.96 32.75 16.29
N LEU A 7 56.20 31.64 16.98
CA LEU A 7 56.09 30.29 16.41
C LEU A 7 54.61 29.92 16.25
N ILE A 8 54.16 29.82 15.00
CA ILE A 8 52.84 29.29 14.66
C ILE A 8 52.87 27.77 14.82
N SER A 9 52.29 27.27 15.92
CA SER A 9 52.08 25.84 16.16
C SER A 9 51.08 25.28 15.13
N LYS A 10 51.58 24.51 14.16
CA LYS A 10 50.77 23.85 13.13
C LYS A 10 50.10 22.62 13.74
N ASN A 11 48.87 22.80 14.22
CA ASN A 11 48.05 21.72 14.77
C ASN A 11 47.81 20.68 13.66
N ARG A 12 48.43 19.49 13.75
CA ARG A 12 48.23 18.43 12.76
C ARG A 12 46.87 17.80 13.02
N GLN A 13 45.91 18.08 12.15
CA GLN A 13 44.66 17.32 12.17
C GLN A 13 44.97 15.87 11.80
N PRO A 14 44.52 14.89 12.59
CA PRO A 14 44.66 13.49 12.23
C PRO A 14 43.88 13.24 10.93
N GLY A 15 44.56 12.73 9.92
CA GLY A 15 43.93 12.31 8.66
C GLY A 15 43.30 10.92 8.80
N PHE A 16 42.18 10.70 8.12
CA PHE A 16 41.55 9.39 8.02
C PHE A 16 42.50 8.38 7.39
N THR A 17 42.59 7.18 7.94
CA THR A 17 43.38 6.11 7.35
C THR A 17 42.64 5.47 6.17
N ILE A 18 43.36 5.02 5.15
CA ILE A 18 42.77 4.26 4.03
C ILE A 18 42.09 2.98 4.55
N VAL A 19 42.65 2.38 5.60
CA VAL A 19 42.13 1.15 6.21
C VAL A 19 40.79 1.41 6.91
N GLU A 20 40.62 2.56 7.59
CA GLU A 20 39.31 2.94 8.15
C GLU A 20 38.25 3.06 7.06
N LEU A 21 38.58 3.75 5.96
CA LEU A 21 37.62 3.92 4.86
C LEU A 21 37.29 2.58 4.21
N LEU A 22 38.27 1.69 4.06
CA LEU A 22 38.10 0.35 3.49
C LEU A 22 37.15 -0.51 4.33
N ILE A 23 37.32 -0.52 5.65
CA ILE A 23 36.45 -1.30 6.54
C ILE A 23 35.01 -0.76 6.47
N VAL A 24 34.84 0.56 6.41
CA VAL A 24 33.51 1.19 6.34
C VAL A 24 32.75 0.77 5.08
N ILE A 25 33.38 0.80 3.90
CA ILE A 25 32.70 0.39 2.66
C ILE A 25 32.38 -1.11 2.64
N VAL A 26 33.22 -1.94 3.26
CA VAL A 26 32.97 -3.38 3.41
C VAL A 26 31.75 -3.61 4.30
N VAL A 27 31.68 -2.94 5.45
CA VAL A 27 30.54 -3.06 6.37
C VAL A 27 29.24 -2.56 5.71
N ILE A 28 29.28 -1.41 5.02
CA ILE A 28 28.12 -0.90 4.27
C ILE A 28 27.68 -1.90 3.19
N GLY A 29 28.62 -2.51 2.47
CA GLY A 29 28.33 -3.53 1.45
C GLY A 29 27.60 -4.75 2.02
N ILE A 30 28.05 -5.26 3.17
CA ILE A 30 27.41 -6.41 3.85
C ILE A 30 25.99 -6.04 4.30
N LEU A 31 25.82 -4.88 4.95
CA LEU A 31 24.51 -4.42 5.43
C LEU A 31 23.54 -4.17 4.27
N ALA A 32 24.02 -3.59 3.16
CA ALA A 32 23.20 -3.35 1.98
C ALA A 32 22.69 -4.67 1.36
N ALA A 33 23.57 -5.67 1.24
CA ALA A 33 23.20 -6.98 0.69
C ALA A 33 22.09 -7.68 1.49
N ILE A 34 22.20 -7.70 2.84
CA ILE A 34 21.18 -8.29 3.72
C ILE A 34 19.87 -7.50 3.63
N SER A 35 19.96 -6.17 3.61
CA SER A 35 18.79 -5.28 3.60
C SER A 35 17.91 -5.53 2.37
N ILE A 36 18.50 -5.68 1.19
CA ILE A 36 17.78 -5.88 -0.08
C ILE A 36 16.88 -7.12 -0.03
N ILE A 37 17.39 -8.25 0.48
CA ILE A 37 16.63 -9.51 0.55
C ILE A 37 15.43 -9.39 1.50
N SER A 38 15.61 -8.68 2.62
CA SER A 38 14.55 -8.51 3.63
C SER A 38 13.47 -7.50 3.23
N TYR A 39 13.80 -6.53 2.37
CA TYR A 39 12.96 -5.38 2.08
C TYR A 39 11.65 -5.75 1.36
N GLY A 40 11.71 -6.70 0.41
CA GLY A 40 10.53 -7.12 -0.35
C GLY A 40 9.41 -7.69 0.53
N GLY A 41 9.75 -8.61 1.43
CA GLY A 41 8.76 -9.23 2.33
C GLY A 41 8.17 -8.24 3.34
N LEU A 42 8.93 -7.24 3.78
CA LEU A 42 8.43 -6.17 4.66
C LEU A 42 7.42 -5.27 3.93
N GLN A 43 7.71 -4.88 2.69
CA GLN A 43 6.78 -4.08 1.90
C GLN A 43 5.46 -4.83 1.64
N GLN A 44 5.52 -6.12 1.31
CA GLN A 44 4.33 -6.96 1.12
C GLN A 44 3.45 -6.98 2.36
N ARG A 45 4.04 -7.21 3.54
CA ARG A 45 3.30 -7.21 4.82
C ARG A 45 2.72 -5.84 5.14
N ALA A 46 3.44 -4.76 4.85
CA ALA A 46 2.93 -3.40 5.06
C ALA A 46 1.70 -3.13 4.18
N ARG A 47 1.73 -3.52 2.89
CA ARG A 47 0.57 -3.42 1.99
C ARG A 47 -0.60 -4.28 2.47
N ASP A 48 -0.34 -5.50 2.93
CA ASP A 48 -1.38 -6.37 3.50
C ASP A 48 -2.04 -5.78 4.75
N THR A 49 -1.27 -5.10 5.60
CA THR A 49 -1.83 -4.38 6.75
C THR A 49 -2.75 -3.24 6.31
N VAL A 50 -2.36 -2.47 5.29
CA VAL A 50 -3.24 -1.43 4.73
C VAL A 50 -4.52 -2.06 4.17
N ARG A 51 -4.43 -3.15 3.41
CA ARG A 51 -5.60 -3.88 2.89
C ARG A 51 -6.57 -4.32 3.99
N LYS A 52 -6.05 -4.88 5.08
CA LYS A 52 -6.88 -5.30 6.22
C LYS A 52 -7.59 -4.11 6.88
N ASN A 53 -6.92 -2.98 7.02
CA ASN A 53 -7.50 -1.77 7.58
C ASN A 53 -8.60 -1.20 6.68
N ASP A 54 -8.35 -1.15 5.37
CA ASP A 54 -9.31 -0.69 4.38
C ASP A 54 -10.56 -1.59 4.34
N LEU A 55 -10.39 -2.92 4.37
CA LEU A 55 -11.51 -3.86 4.47
C LEU A 55 -12.36 -3.63 5.74
N ALA A 56 -11.71 -3.38 6.88
CA ALA A 56 -12.40 -3.10 8.13
C ALA A 56 -13.16 -1.75 8.05
N GLN A 57 -12.57 -0.74 7.41
CA GLN A 57 -13.22 0.55 7.17
C GLN A 57 -14.42 0.40 6.22
N LEU A 58 -14.26 -0.31 5.11
CA LEU A 58 -15.34 -0.60 4.16
C LEU A 58 -16.47 -1.34 4.85
N SER A 59 -16.19 -2.40 5.62
CA SER A 59 -17.22 -3.16 6.35
C SER A 59 -18.07 -2.26 7.26
N LYS A 60 -17.46 -1.30 7.97
CA LYS A 60 -18.19 -0.33 8.80
C LYS A 60 -19.03 0.62 7.95
N THR A 61 -18.43 1.16 6.91
CA THR A 61 -19.05 2.14 6.00
C THR A 61 -20.27 1.55 5.29
N ILE A 62 -20.16 0.32 4.80
CA ILE A 62 -21.23 -0.41 4.12
C ILE A 62 -22.39 -0.67 5.08
N LYS A 63 -22.11 -1.01 6.34
CA LYS A 63 -23.14 -1.18 7.37
C LYS A 63 -23.86 0.14 7.67
N LEU A 64 -23.12 1.25 7.79
CA LEU A 64 -23.72 2.58 7.97
C LEU A 64 -24.64 2.92 6.80
N TYR A 65 -24.18 2.71 5.57
CA TYR A 65 -25.00 2.89 4.37
C TYR A 65 -26.27 2.05 4.42
N SER A 66 -26.19 0.77 4.82
CA SER A 66 -27.36 -0.10 4.92
C SER A 66 -28.37 0.33 5.98
N VAL A 67 -27.92 0.95 7.07
CA VAL A 67 -28.81 1.51 8.09
C VAL A 67 -29.57 2.71 7.52
N ASP A 68 -28.89 3.56 6.76
CA ASP A 68 -29.47 4.81 6.24
C ASP A 68 -30.35 4.60 4.99
N LYS A 69 -30.01 3.63 4.14
CA LYS A 69 -30.70 3.35 2.87
C LYS A 69 -31.59 2.12 2.89
N GLY A 70 -31.55 1.34 3.96
CA GLY A 70 -32.32 0.11 4.11
C GLY A 70 -31.78 -1.10 3.32
N ASP A 71 -30.70 -0.91 2.55
CA ASP A 71 -30.04 -1.96 1.79
C ASP A 71 -28.54 -1.69 1.63
N TYR A 72 -27.76 -2.73 1.33
CA TYR A 72 -26.33 -2.60 1.09
C TYR A 72 -26.04 -1.93 -0.25
N VAL A 73 -24.90 -1.23 -0.31
CA VAL A 73 -24.46 -0.60 -1.57
C VAL A 73 -24.21 -1.67 -2.63
N GLU A 74 -25.03 -1.65 -3.68
CA GLU A 74 -24.82 -2.49 -4.85
C GLU A 74 -23.70 -1.94 -5.72
N ALA A 75 -23.18 -2.78 -6.63
CA ALA A 75 -22.25 -2.33 -7.65
C ALA A 75 -22.80 -1.11 -8.39
N GLY A 76 -21.95 -0.22 -8.91
CA GLY A 76 -22.41 0.87 -9.77
C GLY A 76 -23.36 1.88 -9.11
N CYS A 77 -23.40 1.94 -7.77
CA CYS A 77 -24.42 2.70 -7.02
C CYS A 77 -25.87 2.25 -7.32
N GLY A 78 -26.09 0.98 -7.66
CA GLY A 78 -27.40 0.45 -8.10
C GLY A 78 -27.43 -0.03 -9.56
N ALA A 79 -26.28 -0.33 -10.16
CA ALA A 79 -26.13 -0.89 -11.50
C ALA A 79 -25.25 -2.16 -11.48
N SER A 80 -25.52 -3.12 -12.37
CA SER A 80 -24.76 -4.37 -12.47
C SER A 80 -23.25 -4.11 -12.62
N GLY A 81 -22.43 -4.63 -11.71
CA GLY A 81 -20.96 -4.54 -11.75
C GLY A 81 -20.29 -5.44 -10.72
N ASN A 82 -18.99 -5.71 -10.87
CA ASN A 82 -18.28 -6.70 -10.03
C ASN A 82 -17.11 -6.12 -9.20
N GLY A 83 -16.82 -4.81 -9.29
CA GLY A 83 -15.69 -4.18 -8.59
C GLY A 83 -16.09 -3.19 -7.50
N TRP A 84 -15.55 -3.33 -6.27
CA TRP A 84 -15.73 -2.34 -5.20
C TRP A 84 -14.91 -1.07 -5.42
N LEU A 85 -13.71 -1.20 -6.01
CA LEU A 85 -12.78 -0.10 -6.23
C LEU A 85 -12.73 0.42 -7.66
N SER A 86 -13.01 -0.42 -8.65
CA SER A 86 -12.91 -0.01 -10.04
C SER A 86 -13.81 -0.79 -10.97
N SER A 87 -14.33 -0.03 -11.91
CA SER A 87 -15.12 -0.42 -13.05
C SER A 87 -14.17 -0.60 -14.22
N ASP A 88 -13.91 -1.84 -14.60
CA ASP A 88 -13.61 -2.11 -15.99
C ASP A 88 -14.22 -3.46 -16.35
N TYR A 89 -15.51 -3.42 -16.69
CA TYR A 89 -16.08 -4.41 -17.59
C TYR A 89 -16.27 -3.67 -18.92
N ASP A 90 -15.55 -4.17 -19.93
CA ASP A 90 -15.84 -4.06 -21.37
C ASP A 90 -15.87 -2.71 -22.11
N GLY A 91 -15.55 -1.58 -21.48
CA GLY A 91 -15.38 -0.31 -22.21
C GLY A 91 -16.69 0.38 -22.62
N ALA A 92 -17.83 0.01 -22.05
CA ALA A 92 -19.11 0.70 -22.24
C ALA A 92 -19.44 1.68 -21.09
N GLY A 93 -18.78 2.85 -21.06
CA GLY A 93 -19.23 4.03 -20.28
C GLY A 93 -18.94 4.03 -18.76
N PRO A 94 -19.23 5.16 -18.05
CA PRO A 94 -18.70 5.42 -16.72
C PRO A 94 -19.53 4.70 -15.66
N LEU A 95 -19.15 3.47 -15.32
CA LEU A 95 -19.69 2.81 -14.13
C LEU A 95 -18.97 3.39 -12.91
N LEU A 96 -19.69 4.03 -11.99
CA LEU A 96 -19.10 4.54 -10.74
C LEU A 96 -18.75 3.35 -9.84
N SER A 97 -17.54 3.32 -9.25
CA SER A 97 -17.20 2.28 -8.28
C SER A 97 -17.97 2.50 -6.97
N ASN A 98 -18.23 1.44 -6.21
CA ASN A 98 -18.94 1.56 -4.92
C ASN A 98 -18.26 2.52 -3.96
N ASN A 99 -16.93 2.58 -4.04
CA ASN A 99 -16.11 3.54 -3.33
C ASN A 99 -16.46 5.00 -3.67
N GLN A 100 -16.73 5.30 -4.94
CA GLN A 100 -17.18 6.62 -5.36
C GLN A 100 -18.60 6.91 -4.85
N CYS A 101 -19.51 5.94 -4.91
CA CYS A 101 -20.87 6.09 -4.36
C CYS A 101 -20.86 6.40 -2.86
N LEU A 102 -19.99 5.71 -2.11
CA LEU A 102 -19.83 5.90 -0.67
C LEU A 102 -19.15 7.24 -0.34
N LEU A 103 -18.26 7.72 -1.21
CA LEU A 103 -17.67 9.06 -1.09
C LEU A 103 -18.73 10.14 -1.33
N ASP A 104 -19.50 10.03 -2.42
CA ASP A 104 -20.54 10.99 -2.80
C ASP A 104 -21.68 11.02 -1.77
N GLY A 105 -21.99 9.85 -1.19
CA GLY A 105 -22.92 9.73 -0.07
C GLY A 105 -22.38 10.22 1.28
N GLY A 106 -21.11 10.64 1.36
CA GLY A 106 -20.48 11.15 2.58
C GLY A 106 -20.09 10.10 3.62
N TYR A 107 -20.17 8.81 3.28
CA TYR A 107 -19.79 7.71 4.17
C TYR A 107 -18.27 7.48 4.20
N LEU A 108 -17.58 7.83 3.12
CA LEU A 108 -16.12 7.84 3.05
C LEU A 108 -15.60 9.28 3.00
N SER A 109 -14.41 9.49 3.57
CA SER A 109 -13.69 10.77 3.47
C SER A 109 -12.70 10.82 2.31
N LYS A 110 -12.37 9.66 1.73
CA LYS A 110 -11.45 9.53 0.59
C LYS A 110 -11.70 8.19 -0.12
N VAL A 111 -11.52 8.20 -1.44
CA VAL A 111 -11.44 7.00 -2.27
C VAL A 111 -10.29 6.11 -1.78
N LEU A 112 -10.64 4.93 -1.26
CA LEU A 112 -9.66 3.89 -0.95
C LEU A 112 -9.02 3.38 -2.24
N LYS A 113 -7.73 3.06 -2.23
CA LYS A 113 -7.01 2.51 -3.38
C LYS A 113 -6.14 1.37 -2.91
N ASP A 114 -5.99 0.33 -3.73
CA ASP A 114 -5.07 -0.75 -3.39
C ASP A 114 -3.64 -0.19 -3.25
N PRO A 115 -2.87 -0.60 -2.22
CA PRO A 115 -1.50 -0.12 -2.02
C PRO A 115 -0.51 -0.46 -3.14
N PHE A 116 -0.82 -1.43 -4.00
CA PHE A 116 -0.04 -1.75 -5.19
C PHE A 116 -0.41 -0.87 -6.39
N GLY A 117 -1.46 -0.06 -6.29
CA GLY A 117 -1.90 0.87 -7.33
C GLY A 117 -2.69 0.21 -8.45
N LEU A 118 -3.19 -1.01 -8.25
CA LEU A 118 -4.04 -1.69 -9.24
C LEU A 118 -5.43 -1.06 -9.25
N GLU A 119 -5.78 -0.51 -10.41
CA GLU A 119 -7.10 0.08 -10.67
C GLU A 119 -7.97 -0.83 -11.55
N THR A 120 -7.53 -2.01 -12.00
CA THR A 120 -8.36 -2.97 -12.73
C THR A 120 -7.98 -4.41 -12.36
N CYS A 121 -8.91 -5.35 -12.50
CA CYS A 121 -8.73 -6.74 -12.07
C CYS A 121 -9.06 -7.73 -13.18
N GLY A 122 -8.14 -8.67 -13.45
CA GLY A 122 -8.40 -9.85 -14.27
C GLY A 122 -7.86 -11.11 -13.58
N GLY A 123 -8.73 -12.08 -13.30
CA GLY A 123 -8.36 -13.38 -12.75
C GLY A 123 -8.18 -13.45 -11.22
N LEU A 124 -7.73 -14.62 -10.75
CA LEU A 124 -7.61 -14.97 -9.33
C LEU A 124 -6.39 -14.34 -8.62
N THR A 125 -5.55 -13.57 -9.30
CA THR A 125 -4.27 -13.06 -8.76
C THR A 125 -4.29 -11.59 -8.37
N CYS A 126 -5.47 -10.96 -8.39
CA CYS A 126 -5.60 -9.53 -8.17
C CYS A 126 -5.69 -9.17 -6.69
N TYR A 127 -4.92 -8.16 -6.29
CA TYR A 127 -4.84 -7.69 -4.90
C TYR A 127 -5.88 -6.61 -4.53
N ALA A 128 -6.78 -6.25 -5.45
CA ALA A 128 -7.81 -5.25 -5.22
C ALA A 128 -8.97 -5.75 -4.32
N TYR A 129 -9.81 -4.82 -3.84
CA TYR A 129 -11.02 -5.15 -3.09
C TYR A 129 -12.13 -5.65 -4.04
N MET A 130 -12.63 -6.86 -3.77
CA MET A 130 -13.59 -7.57 -4.60
C MET A 130 -14.88 -7.88 -3.86
N LYS A 131 -15.98 -7.95 -4.63
CA LYS A 131 -17.30 -8.38 -4.15
C LYS A 131 -17.48 -9.81 -4.58
N GLY A 132 -17.94 -10.64 -3.67
CA GLY A 132 -18.54 -11.90 -4.05
C GLY A 132 -19.94 -12.03 -3.47
N SER A 133 -20.74 -12.84 -4.14
CA SER A 133 -22.09 -13.19 -3.72
C SER A 133 -22.15 -14.70 -3.56
N CYS A 134 -22.49 -15.15 -2.35
CA CYS A 134 -22.77 -16.54 -2.06
C CYS A 134 -24.25 -16.67 -1.68
N PRO A 135 -24.84 -17.88 -1.69
CA PRO A 135 -26.22 -18.10 -1.24
C PRO A 135 -26.52 -17.61 0.20
N GLY A 136 -25.48 -17.32 1.00
CA GLY A 136 -25.57 -16.75 2.35
C GLY A 136 -25.35 -15.24 2.46
N GLY A 137 -25.23 -14.51 1.33
CA GLY A 137 -25.09 -13.05 1.32
C GLY A 137 -23.89 -12.53 0.53
N GLN A 138 -23.65 -11.23 0.66
CA GLN A 138 -22.54 -10.53 0.01
C GLN A 138 -21.32 -10.49 0.93
N TYR A 139 -20.14 -10.70 0.35
CA TYR A 139 -18.87 -10.63 1.06
C TYR A 139 -17.88 -9.71 0.34
N LEU A 140 -17.07 -9.04 1.16
CA LEU A 140 -15.97 -8.21 0.73
C LEU A 140 -14.68 -8.96 1.04
N TYR A 141 -13.80 -9.08 0.05
CA TYR A 141 -12.52 -9.75 0.22
C TYR A 141 -11.41 -9.02 -0.54
N ALA A 142 -10.17 -9.27 -0.13
CA ALA A 142 -8.96 -8.87 -0.82
C ALA A 142 -7.97 -10.02 -0.72
N HIS A 143 -7.17 -10.21 -1.75
CA HIS A 143 -6.05 -11.13 -1.65
C HIS A 143 -4.89 -10.47 -0.90
N LEU A 144 -4.15 -11.27 -0.14
CA LEU A 144 -2.97 -10.82 0.60
C LEU A 144 -1.72 -11.33 -0.11
N GLU A 145 -0.72 -10.48 -0.28
CA GLU A 145 0.55 -10.83 -0.93
C GLU A 145 1.35 -11.86 -0.12
N SER A 146 1.17 -11.87 1.19
CA SER A 146 1.79 -12.84 2.08
C SER A 146 1.17 -14.24 2.03
N LEU A 147 0.01 -14.42 1.38
CA LEU A 147 -0.68 -15.70 1.31
C LEU A 147 -0.64 -16.28 -0.12
N PRO A 148 -0.35 -17.58 -0.27
CA PRO A 148 -0.40 -18.23 -1.58
C PRO A 148 -1.84 -18.23 -2.11
N GLN A 149 -2.00 -17.87 -3.38
CA GLN A 149 -3.30 -17.86 -4.05
C GLN A 149 -3.48 -19.19 -4.78
N THR A 150 -4.13 -20.14 -4.13
CA THR A 150 -4.39 -21.47 -4.72
C THR A 150 -5.53 -21.36 -5.73
N ALA A 151 -5.22 -21.50 -7.01
CA ALA A 151 -6.20 -21.85 -8.02
C ALA A 151 -6.39 -23.37 -7.96
N THR A 152 -7.55 -23.81 -7.49
CA THR A 152 -8.08 -25.16 -7.75
C THR A 152 -9.15 -25.06 -8.80
#